data_AF-A0A7R8AT23-F1
#
_entry.id   AF-A0A7R8AT23-F1
#
_cell.length_a   1.000
_cell.length_b   1.000
_cell.length_c   1.000
_cell.angle_alpha   90.00
_cell.angle_beta   90.00
_cell.angle_gamma   90.00
#
_symmetry.space_group_name_H-M   'P 1'
#
loop_
_entity.id
_entity.type
_entity.pdbx_description
1 polymer ?
#
loop_
_entity_poly.entity_id
_entity_poly.type
_entity_poly.pdbx_seq_one_letter_code
_entity_poly.pdbx_strand_id
1 'polypeptide(L)'
;MRLQATWFLATLGAIASASTTSRNNNILEVDLVFPQNKTYTPTAWFPIVFAFQSSARAQYLNFEITYHLRAVDNQANSITRSHDLRFANWSSHDPYFAHEFFSLFDSPGRWNLAWTVTWQSCNEEGFEKRPMTSDMVWNMTSFSTWFTVQDTAESVDADLVSATSETSCPDPQGETAIAINVTDKTMSVPSWVQWSGGKYTNSTCAVVAPTPTIPDPCRVDIDRTVVESMQASLKARRCRGFNPPDDCPEDDEESSAQPQGGPLLGVLGFLTLPGALGLLGLM
;
A
#
# COMPACT_ATOMS: atom_id res chain seq x y z
N MET A 1 40.25 -14.09 -64.13
CA MET A 1 40.52 -14.39 -62.71
C MET A 1 39.77 -13.37 -61.89
N ARG A 2 38.78 -13.83 -61.09
CA ARG A 2 37.97 -13.12 -60.07
C ARG A 2 36.98 -12.04 -60.55
N LEU A 3 35.82 -11.84 -59.95
CA LEU A 3 34.77 -12.69 -59.32
C LEU A 3 33.67 -11.67 -58.94
N GLN A 4 32.41 -12.07 -59.11
CA GLN A 4 31.21 -11.26 -58.85
C GLN A 4 31.17 -10.67 -57.43
N ALA A 5 30.70 -9.43 -57.30
CA ALA A 5 30.34 -8.83 -56.02
C ALA A 5 28.82 -8.86 -55.84
N THR A 6 28.34 -9.92 -55.21
CA THR A 6 26.96 -10.08 -54.74
C THR A 6 26.79 -9.27 -53.46
N TRP A 7 25.83 -8.35 -53.44
CA TRP A 7 25.46 -7.59 -52.25
C TRP A 7 24.58 -8.47 -51.36
N PHE A 8 25.08 -8.87 -50.20
CA PHE A 8 24.29 -9.52 -49.15
C PHE A 8 23.67 -8.45 -48.24
N LEU A 9 22.35 -8.33 -48.26
CA LEU A 9 21.57 -7.65 -47.23
C LEU A 9 21.47 -8.60 -46.01
N ALA A 10 22.18 -8.26 -44.94
CA ALA A 10 22.01 -8.92 -43.64
C ALA A 10 20.96 -8.16 -42.82
N THR A 11 19.73 -8.64 -42.80
CA THR A 11 18.72 -8.22 -41.82
C THR A 11 19.01 -8.92 -40.49
N LEU A 12 19.57 -8.20 -39.51
CA LEU A 12 19.52 -8.65 -38.12
C LEU A 12 18.07 -8.58 -37.65
N GLY A 13 17.41 -9.74 -37.58
CA GLY A 13 16.17 -9.90 -36.84
C GLY A 13 16.46 -9.76 -35.36
N ALA A 14 15.91 -8.72 -34.73
CA ALA A 14 15.82 -8.63 -33.28
C ALA A 14 14.86 -9.73 -32.82
N ILE A 15 15.40 -10.80 -32.23
CA ILE A 15 14.58 -11.74 -31.46
C ILE A 15 14.28 -11.03 -30.15
N ALA A 16 13.18 -10.28 -30.12
CA ALA A 16 12.56 -9.89 -28.87
C ALA A 16 12.01 -11.17 -28.24
N SER A 17 12.75 -11.74 -27.30
CA SER A 17 12.20 -12.74 -26.38
C SER A 17 11.17 -12.02 -25.51
N ALA A 18 9.93 -11.95 -26.00
CA ALA A 18 8.81 -11.61 -25.15
C ALA A 18 8.66 -12.75 -24.14
N SER A 19 9.15 -12.52 -22.92
CA SER A 19 8.85 -13.35 -21.76
C SER A 19 7.35 -13.27 -21.52
N THR A 20 6.57 -14.13 -22.17
CA THR A 20 5.17 -14.35 -21.81
C THR A 20 5.15 -15.14 -20.51
N THR A 21 5.42 -14.46 -19.39
CA THR A 21 4.99 -14.96 -18.08
C THR A 21 3.47 -14.99 -18.14
N SER A 22 2.91 -16.20 -18.18
CA SER A 22 1.47 -16.43 -18.08
C SER A 22 0.97 -15.62 -16.89
N ARG A 23 0.12 -14.62 -17.16
CA ARG A 23 -0.52 -13.81 -16.13
C ARG A 23 -1.42 -14.74 -15.34
N ASN A 24 -0.89 -15.34 -14.27
CA ASN A 24 -1.68 -16.12 -13.34
C ASN A 24 -2.50 -15.11 -12.56
N ASN A 25 -3.63 -14.73 -13.16
CA ASN A 25 -4.49 -13.68 -12.64
C ASN A 25 -4.91 -13.95 -11.20
N ASN A 26 -4.85 -15.20 -10.72
CA ASN A 26 -5.29 -15.65 -9.39
C ASN A 26 -4.29 -15.41 -8.26
N ILE A 27 -3.08 -14.95 -8.57
CA ILE A 27 -2.05 -14.70 -7.56
C ILE A 27 -2.12 -13.24 -7.12
N LEU A 28 -2.43 -13.06 -5.83
CA LEU A 28 -2.20 -11.81 -5.11
C LEU A 28 -0.81 -11.88 -4.48
N GLU A 29 0.01 -10.87 -4.68
CA GLU A 29 1.35 -10.80 -4.12
C GLU A 29 1.48 -9.63 -3.15
N VAL A 30 2.22 -9.81 -2.06
CA VAL A 30 2.57 -8.72 -1.13
C VAL A 30 4.08 -8.67 -0.96
N ASP A 31 4.68 -7.54 -1.31
CA ASP A 31 6.12 -7.34 -1.37
C ASP A 31 6.57 -6.25 -0.39
N LEU A 32 7.65 -6.49 0.35
CA LEU A 32 8.45 -5.41 0.94
C LEU A 32 9.34 -4.85 -0.17
N VAL A 33 8.93 -3.71 -0.73
CA VAL A 33 9.65 -3.04 -1.82
C VAL A 33 10.84 -2.25 -1.28
N PHE A 34 10.63 -1.58 -0.14
CA PHE A 34 11.63 -0.73 0.48
C PHE A 34 11.45 -0.69 2.01
N PRO A 35 12.54 -0.71 2.80
CA PRO A 35 13.93 -0.83 2.38
C PRO A 35 14.33 -2.27 2.02
N GLN A 36 15.40 -2.40 1.25
CA GLN A 36 16.08 -3.65 0.98
C GLN A 36 17.32 -3.79 1.88
N ASN A 37 17.99 -4.94 1.82
CA ASN A 37 19.23 -5.17 2.56
C ASN A 37 20.43 -4.43 1.96
N LYS A 38 20.44 -3.10 2.14
CA LYS A 38 21.40 -2.13 1.61
C LYS A 38 21.76 -1.09 2.67
N THR A 39 22.77 -0.28 2.34
CA THR A 39 23.18 0.90 3.11
C THR A 39 22.66 2.15 2.41
N TYR A 40 21.87 2.95 3.12
CA TYR A 40 21.25 4.15 2.61
C TYR A 40 21.83 5.41 3.25
N THR A 41 21.95 6.47 2.45
CA THR A 41 22.27 7.81 2.97
C THR A 41 21.15 8.28 3.90
N PRO A 42 21.45 8.95 5.05
CA PRO A 42 20.42 9.50 5.92
C PRO A 42 19.49 10.45 5.15
N THR A 43 18.19 10.34 5.42
CA THR A 43 17.19 11.22 4.82
C THR A 43 16.25 11.76 5.89
N ALA A 44 15.72 12.96 5.65
CA ALA A 44 14.77 13.57 6.59
C ALA A 44 13.48 12.76 6.74
N TRP A 45 13.08 12.04 5.68
CA TRP A 45 11.87 11.21 5.64
C TRP A 45 12.17 9.93 4.87
N PHE A 46 12.55 8.90 5.62
CA PHE A 46 12.87 7.59 5.05
C PHE A 46 11.59 6.78 4.84
N PRO A 47 11.33 6.25 3.63
CA PRO A 47 10.13 5.49 3.35
C PRO A 47 10.22 4.05 3.86
N ILE A 48 9.07 3.45 4.15
CA ILE A 48 8.85 2.01 4.18
C ILE A 48 7.66 1.76 3.26
N VAL A 49 7.82 0.86 2.30
CA VAL A 49 6.86 0.64 1.22
C VAL A 49 6.61 -0.84 1.04
N PHE A 50 5.34 -1.22 1.15
CA PHE A 50 4.82 -2.50 0.73
C PHE A 50 4.00 -2.33 -0.54
N ALA A 51 4.09 -3.28 -1.47
CA ALA A 51 3.25 -3.34 -2.65
C ALA A 51 2.32 -4.55 -2.60
N PHE A 52 1.11 -4.36 -3.12
CA PHE A 52 0.15 -5.43 -3.39
C PHE A 52 -0.05 -5.54 -4.89
N GLN A 53 0.49 -6.58 -5.52
CA GLN A 53 0.28 -6.85 -6.95
C GLN A 53 -0.99 -7.68 -7.17
N SER A 54 -1.71 -7.44 -8.25
CA SER A 54 -3.07 -7.96 -8.46
C SER A 54 -4.02 -7.49 -7.34
N SER A 55 -3.85 -6.23 -6.93
CA SER A 55 -4.43 -5.62 -5.72
C SER A 55 -5.93 -5.85 -5.55
N ALA A 56 -6.71 -5.86 -6.63
CA ALA A 56 -8.16 -6.07 -6.60
C ALA A 56 -8.57 -7.38 -5.90
N ARG A 57 -7.70 -8.41 -5.87
CA ARG A 57 -7.97 -9.68 -5.18
C ARG A 57 -7.91 -9.60 -3.66
N ALA A 58 -7.28 -8.57 -3.12
CA ALA A 58 -7.19 -8.36 -1.68
C ALA A 58 -8.51 -7.89 -1.05
N GLN A 59 -9.47 -7.43 -1.87
CA GLN A 59 -10.75 -6.85 -1.44
C GLN A 59 -11.49 -7.69 -0.38
N TYR A 60 -11.44 -9.02 -0.51
CA TYR A 60 -12.22 -9.93 0.32
C TYR A 60 -11.40 -10.71 1.35
N LEU A 61 -10.17 -10.26 1.63
CA LEU A 61 -9.19 -11.00 2.46
C LEU A 61 -8.81 -10.32 3.77
N ASN A 62 -9.41 -9.17 4.10
CA ASN A 62 -9.21 -8.43 5.37
C ASN A 62 -7.73 -8.37 5.81
N PHE A 63 -6.88 -7.75 4.99
CA PHE A 63 -5.45 -7.67 5.24
C PHE A 63 -5.10 -6.69 6.37
N GLU A 64 -4.04 -7.03 7.09
CA GLU A 64 -3.30 -6.12 7.95
C GLU A 64 -1.80 -6.40 7.78
N ILE A 65 -1.00 -5.34 7.67
CA ILE A 65 0.46 -5.41 7.76
C ILE A 65 0.87 -4.80 9.09
N THR A 66 1.60 -5.54 9.90
CA THR A 66 2.25 -5.01 11.11
C THR A 66 3.76 -5.11 10.95
N TYR A 67 4.49 -4.09 11.38
CA TYR A 67 5.95 -4.15 11.37
C TYR A 67 6.58 -3.46 12.57
N HIS A 68 7.76 -3.98 12.91
CA HIS A 68 8.61 -3.55 14.00
C HIS A 68 9.95 -3.12 13.44
N LEU A 69 10.28 -1.86 13.68
CA LEU A 69 11.60 -1.30 13.46
C LEU A 69 12.38 -1.37 14.76
N ARG A 70 13.58 -1.94 14.75
CA ARG A 70 14.45 -2.02 15.92
C ARG A 70 15.86 -1.63 15.55
N ALA A 71 16.45 -0.68 16.27
CA ALA A 71 17.88 -0.44 16.16
C ALA A 71 18.64 -1.65 16.71
N VAL A 72 19.62 -2.13 15.96
CA VAL A 72 20.40 -3.33 16.34
C VAL A 72 21.23 -3.08 17.60
N ASP A 73 21.85 -1.90 17.68
CA ASP A 73 22.76 -1.54 18.77
C ASP A 73 22.04 -0.94 20.00
N ASN A 74 20.75 -0.63 19.88
CA ASN A 74 19.94 -0.12 20.96
C ASN A 74 18.50 -0.62 20.85
N GLN A 75 18.23 -1.80 21.44
CA GLN A 75 16.92 -2.43 21.36
C GLN A 75 15.78 -1.61 22.01
N ALA A 76 16.10 -0.65 22.89
CA ALA A 76 15.11 0.27 23.44
C ALA A 76 14.58 1.26 22.38
N ASN A 77 15.35 1.50 21.31
CA ASN A 77 14.92 2.29 20.17
C ASN A 77 14.17 1.38 19.18
N SER A 78 12.88 1.18 19.48
CA SER A 78 11.99 0.40 18.64
C SER A 78 10.66 1.09 18.38
N ILE A 79 10.11 0.85 17.20
CA ILE A 79 8.82 1.40 16.78
C ILE A 79 7.98 0.26 16.20
N THR A 80 6.71 0.21 16.61
CA THR A 80 5.70 -0.65 15.98
C THR A 80 4.74 0.20 15.17
N ARG A 81 4.37 -0.30 13.99
CA ARG A 81 3.37 0.30 13.11
C ARG A 81 2.50 -0.78 12.51
N SER A 82 1.32 -0.38 12.08
CA SER A 82 0.45 -1.22 11.29
C SER A 82 -0.29 -0.41 10.22
N HIS A 83 -0.55 -1.08 9.10
CA HIS A 83 -1.48 -0.64 8.09
C HIS A 83 -2.78 -1.42 8.25
N ASP A 84 -3.83 -0.72 8.69
CA ASP A 84 -5.20 -1.22 8.62
C ASP A 84 -5.69 -1.07 7.17
N LEU A 85 -5.80 -2.19 6.46
CA LEU A 85 -6.13 -2.21 5.03
C LEU A 85 -7.59 -2.60 4.77
N ARG A 86 -8.43 -2.63 5.82
CA ARG A 86 -9.86 -2.95 5.73
C ARG A 86 -10.65 -2.02 4.82
N PHE A 87 -10.25 -0.76 4.77
CA PHE A 87 -10.91 0.30 4.02
C PHE A 87 -10.11 0.71 2.77
N ALA A 88 -9.08 -0.04 2.40
CA ALA A 88 -8.29 0.25 1.22
C ALA A 88 -9.14 0.11 -0.05
N ASN A 89 -8.99 1.05 -0.97
CA ASN A 89 -9.62 0.97 -2.28
C ASN A 89 -8.75 0.12 -3.22
N TRP A 90 -8.89 -1.19 -3.09
CA TRP A 90 -8.11 -2.20 -3.80
C TRP A 90 -8.21 -2.16 -5.33
N SER A 91 -9.23 -1.51 -5.89
CA SER A 91 -9.40 -1.38 -7.34
C SER A 91 -8.93 -0.05 -7.90
N SER A 92 -8.43 0.86 -7.05
CA SER A 92 -8.00 2.18 -7.50
C SER A 92 -6.70 2.15 -8.29
N HIS A 93 -5.76 1.27 -7.91
CA HIS A 93 -4.43 1.16 -8.48
C HIS A 93 -3.95 -0.29 -8.39
N ASP A 94 -3.14 -0.71 -9.36
CA ASP A 94 -2.44 -1.99 -9.35
C ASP A 94 -1.01 -1.76 -9.87
N PRO A 95 0.04 -1.90 -9.04
CA PRO A 95 0.00 -2.32 -7.63
C PRO A 95 -0.67 -1.29 -6.70
N TYR A 96 -1.19 -1.76 -5.55
CA TYR A 96 -1.55 -0.87 -4.44
C TYR A 96 -0.37 -0.74 -3.47
N PHE A 97 -0.01 0.48 -3.10
CA PHE A 97 1.13 0.73 -2.21
C PHE A 97 0.71 1.16 -0.80
N ALA A 98 1.03 0.33 0.20
CA ALA A 98 0.94 0.70 1.60
C ALA A 98 2.29 1.27 2.05
N HIS A 99 2.31 2.52 2.53
CA HIS A 99 3.55 3.23 2.82
C HIS A 99 3.46 4.15 4.02
N GLU A 100 4.60 4.36 4.67
CA GLU A 100 4.80 5.36 5.72
C GLU A 100 6.22 5.94 5.63
N PHE A 101 6.37 7.21 6.01
CA PHE A 101 7.67 7.87 6.10
C PHE A 101 8.05 8.13 7.55
N PHE A 102 9.34 7.98 7.84
CA PHE A 102 9.89 8.09 9.19
C PHE A 102 11.01 9.12 9.22
N SER A 103 10.99 10.00 10.21
CA SER A 103 12.08 10.92 10.52
C SER A 103 13.13 10.32 11.46
N LEU A 104 13.02 9.03 11.80
CA LEU A 104 13.90 8.34 12.76
C LEU A 104 15.30 8.07 12.20
N PHE A 105 15.43 8.12 10.87
CA PHE A 105 16.60 7.66 10.12
C PHE A 105 17.45 8.82 9.61
N ASP A 106 17.44 9.94 10.33
CA ASP A 106 18.27 11.12 10.07
C ASP A 106 19.71 10.97 10.60
N SER A 107 19.96 9.90 11.37
CA SER A 107 21.25 9.60 12.00
C SER A 107 21.72 8.18 11.67
N PRO A 108 23.05 7.94 11.67
CA PRO A 108 23.58 6.64 11.33
C PRO A 108 23.14 5.53 12.29
N GLY A 109 22.83 4.35 11.76
CA GLY A 109 22.47 3.18 12.55
C GLY A 109 22.12 1.96 11.70
N ARG A 110 22.21 0.79 12.32
CA ARG A 110 21.73 -0.46 11.72
C ARG A 110 20.36 -0.82 12.27
N TRP A 111 19.48 -1.22 11.38
CA TRP A 111 18.08 -1.43 11.69
C TRP A 111 17.60 -2.80 11.24
N ASN A 112 16.70 -3.37 12.03
CA ASN A 112 15.95 -4.56 11.69
C ASN A 112 14.48 -4.15 11.49
N LEU A 113 13.95 -4.45 10.31
CA LEU A 113 12.54 -4.36 9.96
C LEU A 113 11.96 -5.78 9.97
N ALA A 114 11.31 -6.16 11.06
CA ALA A 114 10.52 -7.37 11.14
C ALA A 114 9.06 -7.03 10.78
N TRP A 115 8.47 -7.74 9.83
CA TRP A 115 7.12 -7.45 9.37
C TRP A 115 6.30 -8.72 9.24
N THR A 116 4.99 -8.56 9.39
CA THR A 116 4.00 -9.63 9.37
C THR A 116 2.83 -9.18 8.52
N VAL A 117 2.45 -9.99 7.54
CA VAL A 117 1.17 -9.88 6.85
C VAL A 117 0.21 -10.87 7.48
N THR A 118 -0.98 -10.39 7.81
CA THR A 118 -2.09 -11.24 8.23
C THR A 118 -3.25 -11.06 7.27
N TRP A 119 -4.00 -12.13 7.03
CA TRP A 119 -5.20 -12.11 6.20
C TRP A 119 -6.20 -13.16 6.66
N GLN A 120 -7.46 -12.91 6.33
CA GLN A 120 -8.58 -13.78 6.66
C GLN A 120 -9.33 -14.18 5.40
N SER A 121 -9.55 -15.47 5.21
CA SER A 121 -10.25 -16.04 4.06
C SER A 121 -11.45 -16.87 4.50
N CYS A 122 -12.33 -17.20 3.56
CA CYS A 122 -13.48 -18.05 3.86
C CYS A 122 -13.05 -19.45 4.30
N ASN A 123 -13.72 -19.96 5.33
CA ASN A 123 -13.68 -21.38 5.67
C ASN A 123 -14.74 -22.11 4.86
N GLU A 124 -14.40 -22.52 3.64
CA GLU A 124 -15.33 -23.11 2.68
C GLU A 124 -16.11 -24.29 3.30
N GLU A 125 -15.39 -25.27 3.82
CA GLU A 125 -15.99 -26.45 4.46
C GLU A 125 -16.82 -26.09 5.69
N GLY A 126 -16.32 -25.18 6.53
CA GLY A 126 -17.00 -24.73 7.74
C GLY A 126 -18.30 -23.98 7.44
N PHE A 127 -18.30 -23.09 6.46
CA PHE A 127 -19.49 -22.30 6.12
C PHE A 127 -20.55 -23.13 5.39
N GLU A 128 -20.14 -24.13 4.60
CA GLU A 128 -21.07 -25.04 3.92
C GLU A 128 -21.73 -26.04 4.89
N LYS A 129 -20.96 -26.65 5.81
CA LYS A 129 -21.49 -27.61 6.79
C LYS A 129 -22.24 -26.95 7.95
N ARG A 130 -22.12 -25.63 8.08
CA ARG A 130 -22.72 -24.79 9.14
C ARG A 130 -22.53 -25.30 10.59
N PRO A 131 -21.34 -25.79 11.02
CA PRO A 131 -21.09 -25.90 12.44
C PRO A 131 -21.05 -24.49 13.03
N MET A 132 -21.76 -24.24 14.13
CA MET A 132 -21.72 -22.95 14.83
C MET A 132 -20.33 -22.60 15.42
N THR A 133 -19.36 -23.51 15.31
CA THR A 133 -17.97 -23.34 15.75
C THR A 133 -17.02 -22.91 14.64
N SER A 134 -17.46 -22.86 13.38
CA SER A 134 -16.61 -22.43 12.27
C SER A 134 -16.40 -20.92 12.30
N ASP A 135 -15.15 -20.50 12.11
CA ASP A 135 -14.71 -19.11 12.00
C ASP A 135 -13.97 -18.91 10.66
N MET A 136 -13.59 -17.67 10.37
CA MET A 136 -12.70 -17.31 9.27
C MET A 136 -11.39 -18.10 9.34
N VAL A 137 -10.82 -18.44 8.18
CA VAL A 137 -9.46 -19.00 8.13
C VAL A 137 -8.49 -17.84 8.27
N TRP A 138 -7.80 -17.79 9.40
CA TRP A 138 -6.79 -16.79 9.70
C TRP A 138 -5.39 -17.31 9.33
N ASN A 139 -4.65 -16.54 8.54
CA ASN A 139 -3.29 -16.86 8.15
C ASN A 139 -2.37 -15.67 8.46
N MET A 140 -1.09 -15.99 8.67
CA MET A 140 -0.04 -15.00 8.76
C MET A 140 1.25 -15.49 8.14
N THR A 141 2.08 -14.55 7.72
CA THR A 141 3.47 -14.81 7.34
C THR A 141 4.33 -13.65 7.82
N SER A 142 5.50 -13.98 8.35
CA SER A 142 6.41 -13.02 8.95
C SER A 142 7.79 -13.16 8.35
N PHE A 143 8.44 -12.02 8.15
CA PHE A 143 9.78 -11.94 7.62
C PHE A 143 10.59 -10.86 8.33
N SER A 144 11.86 -10.79 7.98
CA SER A 144 12.74 -9.77 8.51
C SER A 144 13.77 -9.31 7.47
N THR A 145 14.02 -8.01 7.44
CA THR A 145 15.05 -7.40 6.60
C THR A 145 15.91 -6.49 7.45
N TRP A 146 17.22 -6.52 7.24
CA TRP A 146 18.17 -5.64 7.89
C TRP A 146 18.62 -4.61 6.88
N PHE A 147 18.76 -3.36 7.30
CA PHE A 147 19.32 -2.30 6.49
C PHE A 147 20.18 -1.38 7.35
N THR A 148 21.02 -0.59 6.71
CA THR A 148 21.89 0.37 7.38
C THR A 148 21.58 1.76 6.88
N VAL A 149 21.62 2.73 7.77
CA VAL A 149 21.60 4.15 7.44
C VAL A 149 22.95 4.72 7.84
N GLN A 150 23.68 5.28 6.89
CA GLN A 150 25.01 5.86 7.14
C GLN A 150 25.38 6.79 5.99
N ASP A 151 26.21 7.80 6.25
CA ASP A 151 26.76 8.67 5.22
C ASP A 151 28.19 8.20 4.86
N THR A 152 28.28 7.30 3.87
CA THR A 152 29.55 6.78 3.34
C THR A 152 29.56 6.78 1.82
N ALA A 153 30.74 6.64 1.21
CA ALA A 153 30.89 6.58 -0.25
C ALA A 153 30.16 5.38 -0.90
N GLU A 154 29.80 4.35 -0.13
CA GLU A 154 29.07 3.16 -0.59
C GLU A 154 27.55 3.27 -0.36
N SER A 155 27.10 4.34 0.29
CA SER A 155 25.69 4.53 0.63
C SER A 155 24.92 4.95 -0.62
N VAL A 156 23.75 4.35 -0.82
CA VAL A 156 22.85 4.71 -1.93
C VAL A 156 21.78 5.67 -1.44
N ASP A 157 21.27 6.50 -2.34
CA ASP A 157 20.12 7.34 -2.02
C ASP A 157 18.90 6.46 -1.73
N ALA A 158 18.04 6.91 -0.79
CA ALA A 158 16.76 6.28 -0.51
C ALA A 158 15.73 6.61 -1.62
N ASP A 159 16.08 6.29 -2.87
CA ASP A 159 15.25 6.50 -4.05
C ASP A 159 14.40 5.26 -4.34
N LEU A 160 13.07 5.45 -4.34
CA LEU A 160 12.11 4.39 -4.58
C LEU A 160 12.10 3.95 -6.05
N VAL A 161 12.36 4.85 -7.01
CA VAL A 161 12.38 4.51 -8.44
C VAL A 161 13.54 3.58 -8.74
N SER A 162 14.72 3.92 -8.23
CA SER A 162 15.91 3.06 -8.36
C SER A 162 15.79 1.76 -7.56
N ALA A 163 14.94 1.67 -6.54
CA ALA A 163 14.74 0.45 -5.76
C ALA A 163 13.97 -0.62 -6.54
N THR A 164 13.07 -0.22 -7.45
CA THR A 164 12.24 -1.11 -8.26
C THR A 164 12.77 -1.39 -9.66
N SER A 165 13.99 -0.96 -9.98
CA SER A 165 14.60 -1.30 -11.27
C SER A 165 14.85 -2.82 -11.40
N GLU A 166 14.85 -3.35 -12.63
CA GLU A 166 15.04 -4.79 -12.89
C GLU A 166 16.32 -5.36 -12.26
N THR A 167 17.35 -4.53 -12.08
CA THR A 167 18.64 -4.95 -11.50
C THR A 167 18.71 -4.81 -9.98
N SER A 168 17.68 -4.23 -9.37
CA SER A 168 17.65 -3.87 -7.94
C SER A 168 16.49 -4.48 -7.17
N CYS A 169 15.60 -5.24 -7.82
CA CYS A 169 14.48 -5.87 -7.15
C CYS A 169 14.92 -6.96 -6.15
N PRO A 170 14.10 -7.27 -5.13
CA PRO A 170 14.40 -8.34 -4.18
C PRO A 170 14.48 -9.72 -4.86
N ASP A 171 15.27 -10.64 -4.30
CA ASP A 171 15.31 -12.03 -4.74
C ASP A 171 13.91 -12.67 -4.56
N PRO A 172 13.31 -13.29 -5.60
CA PRO A 172 12.04 -14.01 -5.50
C PRO A 172 12.04 -15.13 -4.45
N GLN A 173 13.21 -15.68 -4.10
CA GLN A 173 13.38 -16.66 -3.02
C GLN A 173 13.78 -16.01 -1.68
N GLY A 174 13.93 -14.69 -1.66
CA GLY A 174 14.18 -13.91 -0.47
C GLY A 174 12.95 -13.83 0.44
N GLU A 175 13.21 -13.61 1.72
CA GLU A 175 12.20 -13.38 2.75
C GLU A 175 11.62 -11.94 2.66
N THR A 176 11.14 -11.56 1.46
CA THR A 176 10.67 -10.20 1.15
C THR A 176 9.31 -10.15 0.47
N ALA A 177 8.73 -11.30 0.13
CA ALA A 177 7.47 -11.37 -0.60
C ALA A 177 6.62 -12.58 -0.19
N ILE A 178 5.28 -12.46 -0.30
CA ILE A 178 4.35 -13.59 -0.22
C ILE A 178 3.46 -13.62 -1.46
N ALA A 179 3.18 -14.83 -1.95
CA ALA A 179 2.20 -15.06 -3.01
C ALA A 179 1.02 -15.89 -2.48
N ILE A 180 -0.19 -15.34 -2.59
CA ILE A 180 -1.44 -15.95 -2.14
C ILE A 180 -2.28 -16.29 -3.36
N ASN A 181 -2.63 -17.57 -3.50
CA ASN A 181 -3.54 -18.02 -4.55
C ASN A 181 -4.99 -17.76 -4.15
N VAL A 182 -5.53 -16.64 -4.61
CA VAL A 182 -6.91 -16.22 -4.34
C VAL A 182 -7.79 -16.72 -5.47
N THR A 183 -8.65 -17.67 -5.16
CA THR A 183 -9.56 -18.25 -6.14
C THR A 183 -10.62 -17.23 -6.59
N ASP A 184 -11.33 -17.53 -7.67
CA ASP A 184 -12.48 -16.71 -8.10
C ASP A 184 -13.75 -16.99 -7.27
N LYS A 185 -13.69 -17.88 -6.26
CA LYS A 185 -14.81 -18.20 -5.38
C LYS A 185 -14.85 -17.22 -4.21
N THR A 186 -16.01 -16.59 -4.04
CA THR A 186 -16.37 -15.84 -2.83
C THR A 186 -17.53 -16.50 -2.11
N MET A 187 -17.65 -16.28 -0.80
CA MET A 187 -18.76 -16.80 0.00
C MET A 187 -19.30 -15.73 0.93
N SER A 188 -20.61 -15.80 1.21
CA SER A 188 -21.21 -15.04 2.30
C SER A 188 -20.72 -15.61 3.63
N VAL A 189 -20.16 -14.74 4.46
CA VAL A 189 -19.81 -15.04 5.85
C VAL A 189 -21.11 -15.21 6.65
N PRO A 190 -21.29 -16.33 7.36
CA PRO A 190 -22.48 -16.54 8.16
C PRO A 190 -22.63 -15.51 9.28
N SER A 191 -23.86 -15.17 9.64
CA SER A 191 -24.15 -14.12 10.63
C SER A 191 -23.66 -14.41 12.05
N TRP A 192 -23.35 -15.67 12.36
CA TRP A 192 -22.79 -16.06 13.66
C TRP A 192 -21.26 -15.89 13.73
N VAL A 193 -20.60 -15.68 12.60
CA VAL A 193 -19.14 -15.46 12.52
C VAL A 193 -18.86 -13.98 12.70
N GLN A 194 -18.06 -13.63 13.71
CA GLN A 194 -17.64 -12.25 13.93
C GLN A 194 -16.42 -11.94 13.08
N TRP A 195 -16.60 -11.11 12.06
CA TRP A 195 -15.52 -10.74 11.15
C TRP A 195 -15.50 -9.25 10.85
N SER A 196 -14.38 -8.59 11.16
CA SER A 196 -14.26 -7.14 11.01
C SER A 196 -14.19 -6.65 9.56
N GLY A 197 -13.79 -7.51 8.61
CA GLY A 197 -13.83 -7.23 7.18
C GLY A 197 -15.25 -7.08 6.62
N GLY A 198 -16.24 -7.74 7.26
CA GLY A 198 -17.62 -7.80 6.74
C GLY A 198 -18.29 -6.44 6.57
N LYS A 199 -17.92 -5.44 7.39
CA LYS A 199 -18.41 -4.06 7.26
C LYS A 199 -18.06 -3.42 5.90
N TYR A 200 -16.93 -3.81 5.32
CA TYR A 200 -16.38 -3.21 4.10
C TYR A 200 -16.60 -4.09 2.86
N THR A 201 -16.92 -5.37 3.06
CA THR A 201 -17.09 -6.35 1.99
C THR A 201 -18.51 -6.88 1.87
N ASN A 202 -19.49 -6.25 2.54
CA ASN A 202 -20.86 -6.73 2.61
C ASN A 202 -20.93 -8.21 3.09
N SER A 203 -20.19 -8.51 4.15
CA SER A 203 -20.03 -9.86 4.71
C SER A 203 -19.65 -10.93 3.68
N THR A 204 -18.87 -10.57 2.67
CA THR A 204 -18.36 -11.49 1.64
C THR A 204 -16.86 -11.67 1.81
N CYS A 205 -16.37 -12.91 1.76
CA CYS A 205 -14.94 -13.24 1.81
C CYS A 205 -14.52 -14.00 0.55
N ALA A 206 -13.21 -14.08 0.29
CA ALA A 206 -12.63 -14.91 -0.77
C ALA A 206 -12.12 -16.24 -0.22
N VAL A 207 -12.17 -17.29 -1.05
CA VAL A 207 -11.54 -18.57 -0.78
C VAL A 207 -10.11 -18.55 -1.33
N VAL A 208 -9.15 -19.00 -0.53
CA VAL A 208 -7.75 -19.15 -0.95
C VAL A 208 -7.43 -20.62 -1.18
N ALA A 209 -6.65 -20.91 -2.22
CA ALA A 209 -6.15 -22.25 -2.47
C ALA A 209 -4.86 -22.52 -1.66
N PRO A 210 -4.66 -23.73 -1.13
CA PRO A 210 -3.47 -24.08 -0.34
C PRO A 210 -2.22 -24.36 -1.19
N THR A 211 -2.26 -24.07 -2.49
CA THR A 211 -1.16 -24.41 -3.39
C THR A 211 0.02 -23.46 -3.19
N PRO A 212 1.25 -23.98 -3.04
CA PRO A 212 2.45 -23.14 -3.00
C PRO A 212 2.56 -22.31 -4.29
N THR A 213 2.77 -21.02 -4.13
CA THR A 213 3.03 -20.08 -5.22
C THR A 213 4.32 -19.32 -4.94
N ILE A 214 5.13 -19.15 -5.98
CA ILE A 214 6.40 -18.42 -5.91
C ILE A 214 6.09 -16.95 -6.22
N PRO A 215 6.47 -15.99 -5.37
CA PRO A 215 6.32 -14.57 -5.65
C PRO A 215 7.27 -14.10 -6.77
N ASP A 216 6.93 -13.00 -7.41
CA ASP A 216 7.71 -12.30 -8.43
C ASP A 216 7.83 -10.79 -8.06
N PRO A 217 8.64 -10.46 -7.03
CA PRO A 217 8.73 -9.11 -6.48
C PRO A 217 9.32 -8.10 -7.49
N CYS A 218 9.99 -8.58 -8.53
CA CYS A 218 10.60 -7.77 -9.59
C CYS A 218 9.58 -7.16 -10.56
N ARG A 219 8.31 -7.54 -10.46
CA ARG A 219 7.23 -6.95 -11.26
C ARG A 219 6.72 -5.62 -10.73
N VAL A 220 7.08 -5.28 -9.48
CA VAL A 220 6.72 -3.98 -8.92
C VAL A 220 7.58 -2.91 -9.58
N ASP A 221 6.93 -1.93 -10.20
CA ASP A 221 7.57 -0.73 -10.75
C ASP A 221 6.99 0.51 -10.06
N ILE A 222 7.85 1.29 -9.41
CA ILE A 222 7.49 2.58 -8.83
C ILE A 222 8.07 3.67 -9.74
N ASP A 223 7.18 4.33 -10.48
CA ASP A 223 7.56 5.48 -11.27
C ASP A 223 7.60 6.78 -10.43
N ARG A 224 8.12 7.84 -11.06
CA ARG A 224 8.21 9.16 -10.42
C ARG A 224 6.85 9.72 -10.00
N THR A 225 5.79 9.46 -10.76
CA THR A 225 4.43 9.94 -10.46
C THR A 225 3.91 9.30 -9.17
N VAL A 226 4.18 8.02 -8.97
CA VAL A 226 3.86 7.29 -7.74
C VAL A 226 4.63 7.87 -6.56
N VAL A 227 5.93 8.14 -6.73
CA VAL A 227 6.74 8.79 -5.68
C VAL A 227 6.20 10.17 -5.33
N GLU A 228 5.86 10.99 -6.32
CA GLU A 228 5.27 12.32 -6.11
C GLU A 228 3.93 12.24 -5.36
N SER A 229 3.10 11.23 -5.67
CA SER A 229 1.85 10.95 -4.95
C SER A 229 2.09 10.56 -3.48
N MET A 230 3.08 9.70 -3.20
CA MET A 230 3.47 9.34 -1.83
C MET A 230 3.98 10.55 -1.03
N GLN A 231 4.81 11.39 -1.66
CA GLN A 231 5.32 12.63 -1.06
C GLN A 231 4.19 13.64 -0.81
N ALA A 232 3.22 13.76 -1.72
CA ALA A 232 2.02 14.57 -1.52
C ALA A 232 1.18 14.08 -0.32
N SER A 233 1.04 12.76 -0.16
CA SER A 233 0.38 12.15 1.00
C SER A 233 1.11 12.47 2.32
N LEU A 234 2.45 12.40 2.33
CA LEU A 234 3.27 12.83 3.47
C LEU A 234 3.04 14.31 3.79
N LYS A 235 3.11 15.19 2.79
CA LYS A 235 2.86 16.63 2.96
C LYS A 235 1.47 16.90 3.53
N ALA A 236 0.42 16.32 2.95
CA ALA A 236 -0.95 16.46 3.44
C ALA A 236 -1.13 15.94 4.87
N ARG A 237 -0.39 14.91 5.29
CA ARG A 237 -0.39 14.45 6.69
C ARG A 237 0.29 15.46 7.61
N ARG A 238 1.44 16.01 7.20
CA ARG A 238 2.17 17.02 7.99
C ARG A 238 1.38 18.32 8.14
N CYS A 239 0.67 18.74 7.09
CA CYS A 239 -0.18 19.93 7.14
C CYS A 239 -1.37 19.80 8.08
N ARG A 240 -1.83 18.58 8.35
CA ARG A 240 -2.88 18.31 9.36
C ARG A 240 -2.32 18.12 10.78
N GLY A 241 -1.00 18.19 10.95
CA GLY A 241 -0.34 17.99 12.23
C GLY A 241 -0.40 19.24 13.12
N PHE A 242 0.03 19.09 14.37
CA PHE A 242 0.05 20.19 15.35
C PHE A 242 1.02 21.33 14.99
N ASN A 243 2.06 21.04 14.22
CA ASN A 243 3.05 22.01 13.75
C ASN A 243 3.20 21.86 12.23
N PRO A 244 2.24 22.38 11.44
CA PRO A 244 2.30 22.28 9.99
C PRO A 244 3.50 23.08 9.45
N PRO A 245 4.17 22.58 8.40
CA PRO A 245 5.14 23.36 7.63
C PRO A 245 4.55 24.66 7.06
N ASP A 246 5.40 25.68 6.87
CA ASP A 246 4.98 26.96 6.29
C ASP A 246 4.49 26.84 4.84
N ASP A 247 4.87 25.79 4.12
CA ASP A 247 4.50 25.55 2.71
C ASP A 247 3.21 24.74 2.55
N CYS A 248 2.44 24.58 3.62
CA CYS A 248 1.12 23.98 3.55
C CYS A 248 0.16 24.86 2.74
N PRO A 249 -0.78 24.26 1.99
CA PRO A 249 -1.83 25.03 1.33
C PRO A 249 -2.53 25.89 2.38
N GLU A 250 -2.72 27.17 2.09
CA GLU A 250 -3.63 28.00 2.88
C GLU A 250 -5.01 27.35 2.80
N ASP A 251 -5.67 27.15 3.95
CA ASP A 251 -7.04 26.68 3.96
C ASP A 251 -7.87 27.75 3.24
N ASP A 252 -8.43 27.42 2.07
CA ASP A 252 -9.53 28.20 1.51
C ASP A 252 -10.64 28.18 2.56
N GLU A 253 -10.84 29.30 3.27
CA GLU A 253 -11.85 29.45 4.30
C GLU A 253 -13.27 29.32 3.71
N GLU A 254 -13.74 28.11 3.43
CA GLU A 254 -15.16 27.80 3.25
C GLU A 254 -15.45 26.29 3.32
N SER A 255 -15.24 25.66 4.48
CA SER A 255 -16.09 24.57 5.05
C SER A 255 -15.35 23.73 6.10
N SER A 256 -15.13 24.30 7.29
CA SER A 256 -14.78 23.50 8.48
C SER A 256 -15.33 24.15 9.76
N ALA A 257 -16.62 24.47 9.77
CA ALA A 257 -17.32 24.69 11.03
C ALA A 257 -17.56 23.34 11.75
N GLN A 258 -16.58 22.88 12.52
CA GLN A 258 -16.78 21.84 13.51
C GLN A 258 -17.48 22.45 14.74
N PRO A 259 -18.53 21.82 15.30
CA PRO A 259 -19.30 22.41 16.39
C PRO A 259 -18.63 22.09 17.74
N GLN A 260 -18.08 23.11 18.41
CA GLN A 260 -17.73 22.99 19.84
C GLN A 260 -18.22 24.20 20.64
N GLY A 261 -19.33 23.94 21.35
CA GLY A 261 -19.81 24.50 22.62
C GLY A 261 -19.23 25.79 23.24
N GLY A 262 -19.98 26.89 23.05
CA GLY A 262 -20.51 27.81 24.09
C GLY A 262 -19.64 29.00 24.58
N PRO A 263 -20.21 30.03 25.25
CA PRO A 263 -21.61 30.46 25.39
C PRO A 263 -21.91 31.90 24.87
N LEU A 264 -23.20 32.16 24.61
CA LEU A 264 -23.93 33.43 24.48
C LEU A 264 -23.18 34.78 24.60
N LEU A 265 -23.28 35.60 23.54
CA LEU A 265 -23.58 37.03 23.63
C LEU A 265 -24.21 37.48 22.31
N GLY A 266 -25.48 37.87 22.38
CA GLY A 266 -26.29 38.20 21.22
C GLY A 266 -26.00 39.58 20.63
N VAL A 267 -26.34 39.75 19.36
CA VAL A 267 -26.78 41.02 18.80
C VAL A 267 -27.93 40.73 17.84
N LEU A 268 -29.13 41.19 18.21
CA LEU A 268 -30.22 41.42 17.26
C LEU A 268 -29.81 42.58 16.34
N GLY A 269 -29.85 42.36 15.03
CA GLY A 269 -29.72 43.41 14.02
C GLY A 269 -30.77 43.21 12.94
N PHE A 270 -31.95 43.80 13.15
CA PHE A 270 -32.93 44.05 12.10
C PHE A 270 -32.28 44.86 10.97
N LEU A 271 -32.57 44.53 9.71
CA LEU A 271 -32.81 45.54 8.67
C LEU A 271 -33.77 44.99 7.61
N THR A 272 -34.85 45.73 7.46
CA THR A 272 -36.05 45.51 6.67
C THR A 272 -35.96 46.11 5.25
N LEU A 273 -36.64 45.42 4.31
CA LEU A 273 -37.46 45.91 3.17
C LEU A 273 -36.78 46.46 1.89
N PRO A 274 -37.48 46.55 0.71
CA PRO A 274 -38.76 45.92 0.27
C PRO A 274 -38.85 45.45 -1.22
N GLY A 275 -39.92 44.70 -1.54
CA GLY A 275 -40.66 44.70 -2.83
C GLY A 275 -40.13 43.77 -3.93
N ALA A 276 -40.91 42.96 -4.66
CA ALA A 276 -42.26 43.19 -5.17
C ALA A 276 -43.08 41.88 -5.35
N LEU A 277 -44.39 42.10 -5.46
CA LEU A 277 -45.49 41.14 -5.55
C LEU A 277 -45.60 40.37 -6.89
N GLY A 278 -46.26 39.21 -6.81
CA GLY A 278 -46.97 38.55 -7.92
C GLY A 278 -47.35 37.10 -7.56
N LEU A 279 -48.30 36.88 -6.64
CA LEU A 279 -49.72 36.53 -6.87
C LEU A 279 -50.01 35.20 -7.61
N LEU A 280 -50.70 34.30 -6.87
CA LEU A 280 -51.74 33.33 -7.25
C LEU A 280 -51.34 32.14 -8.15
N GLY A 281 -51.77 30.89 -7.89
CA GLY A 281 -52.82 30.41 -7.00
C GLY A 281 -52.86 28.87 -6.90
N LEU A 282 -53.75 28.40 -6.03
CA LEU A 282 -53.95 27.02 -5.57
C LEU A 282 -54.33 26.01 -6.67
N MET A 283 -53.70 24.84 -6.67
CA MET A 283 -54.26 23.51 -6.36
C MET A 283 -53.23 22.43 -6.69
#